data_AF-A0AAW1HG53-F1
#
_entry.id   AF-A0AAW1HG53-F1
#
_cell.length_a   1.000
_cell.length_b   1.000
_cell.length_c   1.000
_cell.angle_alpha   90.00
_cell.angle_beta   90.00
_cell.angle_gamma   90.00
#
_symmetry.space_group_name_H-M   'P 1'
#
loop_
_entity.id
_entity.type
_entity.pdbx_description
1 polymer ?
#
loop_
_entity_poly.entity_id
_entity_poly.type
_entity_poly.pdbx_seq_one_letter_code
_entity_poly.pdbx_strand_id
1 'polypeptide(L)'
;MPIGQLHQQLDKEECEVSLGRTARRFIQAPQKHTHGGHDAQSYLNNESNHRPRQKNGVVKTLVEQARKVCSPEQLEGEFDHLRQALRCNGYYDKTINRAIKKQSRRNEMNDAAEKMLGIAYLPYIINTTDKIERVLKWYNIRTVFMPTQKVSSLLREVKERRDPLSTPGVYSIPYSCVKVYIGTTGRSIATRRKEYERYVCITSETVRRISYRRTHPFTSGSQDQIRGHEGFGSNEE
;
A
#
# COMPACT_ATOMS: atom_id res chain seq x y z
N MET A 1 31.73 -40.72 -35.80
CA MET A 1 31.81 -41.07 -34.36
C MET A 1 33.27 -41.00 -33.93
N PRO A 2 33.64 -40.53 -32.72
CA PRO A 2 32.85 -39.79 -31.72
C PRO A 2 33.56 -38.54 -31.10
N ILE A 3 32.74 -37.64 -30.52
CA ILE A 3 32.79 -37.03 -29.15
C ILE A 3 34.07 -36.24 -28.75
N GLY A 4 34.03 -35.00 -28.20
CA GLY A 4 32.99 -34.41 -27.34
C GLY A 4 33.17 -32.92 -27.01
N GLN A 5 32.27 -32.47 -26.14
CA GLN A 5 31.91 -31.12 -25.73
C GLN A 5 33.06 -30.26 -25.18
N LEU A 6 33.03 -28.96 -25.48
CA LEU A 6 33.41 -27.95 -24.51
C LEU A 6 32.36 -26.83 -24.49
N HIS A 7 31.80 -26.63 -23.30
CA HIS A 7 31.02 -25.47 -22.90
C HIS A 7 31.73 -24.18 -23.31
N GLN A 8 31.02 -23.29 -24.00
CA GLN A 8 31.30 -21.86 -23.90
C GLN A 8 30.57 -21.32 -22.67
N GLN A 9 31.29 -21.33 -21.55
CA GLN A 9 31.09 -20.34 -20.49
C GLN A 9 31.37 -18.97 -21.13
N LEU A 10 30.34 -18.17 -21.34
CA LEU A 10 30.52 -16.74 -21.53
C LEU A 10 30.70 -16.15 -20.14
N ASP A 11 31.93 -15.71 -19.93
CA ASP A 11 32.40 -15.10 -18.71
C ASP A 11 31.49 -13.94 -18.29
N LYS A 12 31.08 -14.03 -17.03
CA LYS A 12 30.70 -12.91 -16.19
C LYS A 12 31.89 -11.96 -16.22
N GLU A 13 31.73 -10.75 -16.74
CA GLU A 13 32.53 -9.53 -16.48
C GLU A 13 32.08 -8.49 -17.52
N GLU A 14 30.92 -7.87 -17.26
CA GLU A 14 30.58 -6.50 -17.69
C GLU A 14 29.22 -6.13 -17.04
N CYS A 15 29.20 -6.17 -15.71
CA CYS A 15 28.10 -5.67 -14.90
C CYS A 15 28.65 -4.86 -13.72
N GLU A 16 29.61 -3.97 -14.00
CA GLU A 16 30.02 -2.93 -13.06
C GLU A 16 30.27 -1.62 -13.81
N VAL A 17 29.18 -0.91 -14.09
CA VAL A 17 29.24 0.54 -14.27
C VAL A 17 28.19 1.18 -13.36
N SER A 18 28.69 1.79 -12.29
CA SER A 18 28.05 2.85 -11.48
C SER A 18 27.02 2.47 -10.41
N LEU A 19 27.35 1.55 -9.50
CA LEU A 19 26.79 1.55 -8.14
C LEU A 19 27.80 2.14 -7.15
N GLY A 20 28.05 3.44 -7.30
CA GLY A 20 28.98 4.21 -6.49
C GLY A 20 28.37 5.50 -5.97
N ARG A 21 27.22 5.44 -5.28
CA ARG A 21 26.79 6.50 -4.36
C ARG A 21 26.08 5.88 -3.17
N THR A 22 26.84 5.67 -2.11
CA THR A 22 26.36 5.42 -0.75
C THR A 22 25.49 6.58 -0.32
N ALA A 23 24.22 6.57 -0.72
CA ALA A 23 23.20 7.42 -0.18
C ALA A 23 22.93 6.94 1.25
N ARG A 24 23.73 7.43 2.21
CA ARG A 24 23.27 7.61 3.59
C ARG A 24 22.08 8.57 3.51
N ARG A 25 20.89 8.03 3.21
CA ARG A 25 19.64 8.69 3.48
C ARG A 25 19.59 8.88 4.98
N PHE A 26 19.96 10.10 5.41
CA PHE A 26 19.39 10.66 6.63
C PHE A 26 17.89 10.48 6.52
N ILE A 27 17.35 9.51 7.23
CA ILE A 27 15.92 9.46 7.53
C ILE A 27 15.73 10.55 8.59
N GLN A 28 15.73 11.80 8.15
CA GLN A 28 15.05 12.84 8.89
C GLN A 28 13.58 12.44 8.78
N ALA A 29 13.04 11.93 9.89
CA ALA A 29 11.61 11.71 10.01
C ALA A 29 10.93 13.01 9.55
N PRO A 30 9.99 12.98 8.59
CA PRO A 30 9.34 14.19 8.16
C PRO A 30 8.56 14.75 9.35
N GLN A 31 9.10 15.79 9.99
CA GLN A 31 8.26 16.73 10.72
C GLN A 31 7.38 17.39 9.66
N LYS A 32 6.16 16.88 9.53
CA LYS A 32 5.15 17.50 8.69
C LYS A 32 4.81 18.83 9.36
N HIS A 33 5.41 19.92 8.93
CA HIS A 33 4.96 21.24 9.28
C HIS A 33 3.69 21.52 8.46
N THR A 34 2.55 21.13 8.99
CA THR A 34 1.24 21.52 8.45
C THR A 34 0.88 22.89 9.01
N HIS A 35 0.95 23.93 8.17
CA HIS A 35 0.35 25.21 8.47
C HIS A 35 -1.18 25.06 8.51
N GLY A 36 -1.76 25.21 9.71
CA GLY A 36 -3.20 25.42 9.90
C GLY A 36 -3.92 24.26 10.59
N GLY A 37 -4.15 24.44 11.90
CA GLY A 37 -4.97 23.57 12.73
C GLY A 37 -4.16 22.95 13.86
N HIS A 38 -4.64 23.04 15.10
CA HIS A 38 -4.09 22.32 16.23
C HIS A 38 -3.85 20.85 15.84
N ASP A 39 -2.58 20.44 15.74
CA ASP A 39 -2.19 19.05 15.54
C ASP A 39 -2.52 18.27 16.83
N ALA A 40 -3.80 17.97 17.02
CA ALA A 40 -4.25 17.00 18.00
C ALA A 40 -3.68 15.66 17.54
N GLN A 41 -2.51 15.30 18.06
CA GLN A 41 -1.93 13.99 17.91
C GLN A 41 -2.92 12.99 18.54
N SER A 42 -3.74 12.42 17.67
CA SER A 42 -4.86 11.56 18.05
C SER A 42 -4.32 10.18 18.38
N TYR A 43 -3.78 10.02 19.57
CA TYR A 43 -3.50 8.71 20.15
C TYR A 43 -4.80 8.07 20.62
N LEU A 44 -4.72 6.81 21.06
CA LEU A 44 -5.88 6.16 21.66
C LEU A 44 -6.31 6.93 22.91
N ASN A 45 -7.51 7.53 22.92
CA ASN A 45 -8.01 8.28 24.08
C ASN A 45 -8.13 7.36 25.31
N ASN A 46 -7.71 7.84 26.48
CA ASN A 46 -7.79 7.11 27.75
C ASN A 46 -9.24 6.82 28.19
N GLU A 47 -10.22 7.61 27.75
CA GLU A 47 -11.65 7.39 28.03
C GLU A 47 -12.30 6.37 27.09
N SER A 48 -11.60 5.94 26.03
CA SER A 48 -12.15 4.96 25.09
C SER A 48 -12.44 3.62 25.76
N ASN A 49 -13.37 2.83 25.21
CA ASN A 49 -13.73 1.50 25.71
C ASN A 49 -12.69 0.43 25.30
N HIS A 50 -11.44 0.62 25.73
CA HIS A 50 -10.34 -0.32 25.55
C HIS A 50 -9.82 -0.79 26.91
N ARG A 51 -9.28 -2.01 26.96
CA ARG A 51 -8.76 -2.58 28.20
C ARG A 51 -7.55 -1.75 28.68
N PRO A 52 -7.35 -1.56 30.00
CA PRO A 52 -6.22 -0.79 30.53
C PRO A 52 -4.85 -1.25 30.02
N ARG A 53 -4.67 -2.56 29.79
CA ARG A 53 -3.43 -3.11 29.23
C ARG A 53 -3.14 -2.59 27.81
N GLN A 54 -4.16 -2.40 26.98
CA GLN A 54 -4.00 -1.87 25.62
C GLN A 54 -3.63 -0.38 25.66
N LYS A 55 -4.34 0.41 26.47
CA LYS A 55 -4.06 1.85 26.68
C LYS A 55 -2.65 2.08 27.21
N ASN A 56 -2.26 1.35 28.26
CA ASN A 56 -0.90 1.39 28.80
C ASN A 56 0.14 0.90 27.78
N GLY A 57 -0.24 -0.04 26.91
CA GLY A 57 0.56 -0.51 25.80
C GLY A 57 0.89 0.60 24.80
N VAL A 58 -0.08 1.44 24.43
CA VAL A 58 0.13 2.59 23.54
C VAL A 58 1.19 3.54 24.12
N VAL A 59 1.02 3.96 25.38
CA VAL A 59 1.99 4.83 26.06
C VAL A 59 3.39 4.20 26.09
N LYS A 60 3.47 2.91 26.42
CA LYS A 60 4.74 2.19 26.47
C LYS A 60 5.42 2.16 25.10
N THR A 61 4.68 1.82 24.04
CA THR A 61 5.20 1.75 22.68
C THR A 61 5.73 3.10 22.21
N LEU A 62 5.04 4.20 22.50
CA LEU A 62 5.49 5.55 22.13
C LEU A 62 6.80 5.92 22.81
N VAL A 63 6.92 5.65 24.12
CA VAL A 63 8.17 5.89 24.87
C VAL A 63 9.31 5.03 24.34
N GLU A 64 9.05 3.76 24.03
CA GLU A 64 10.06 2.85 23.44
C GLU A 64 10.49 3.30 22.04
N GLN A 65 9.56 3.82 21.24
CA GLN A 65 9.84 4.39 19.92
C GLN A 65 10.70 5.66 20.02
N ALA A 66 10.36 6.59 20.93
CA ALA A 66 11.15 7.78 21.18
C ALA A 66 12.60 7.44 21.54
N ARG A 67 12.80 6.49 22.46
CA ARG A 67 14.13 5.99 22.85
C ARG A 67 14.90 5.35 21.69
N LYS A 68 14.21 4.74 20.73
CA LYS A 68 14.83 4.02 19.61
C LYS A 68 15.18 4.95 18.44
N VAL A 69 14.37 5.98 18.20
CA VAL A 69 14.46 6.84 17.00
C VAL A 69 15.22 8.12 17.30
N CYS A 70 15.07 8.71 18.48
CA CYS A 70 15.67 10.00 18.81
C CYS A 70 17.14 9.87 19.21
N SER A 71 17.92 10.88 18.84
CA SER A 71 19.26 11.12 19.37
C SER A 71 19.19 11.46 20.87
N PRO A 72 20.23 11.14 21.67
CA PRO A 72 20.21 11.37 23.12
C PRO A 72 19.95 12.84 23.50
N GLU A 73 20.41 13.79 22.69
CA GLU A 73 20.23 15.23 22.89
C GLU A 73 18.78 15.70 22.69
N GLN A 74 18.02 15.03 21.81
CA GLN A 74 16.63 15.38 21.48
C GLN A 74 15.61 14.58 22.30
N LEU A 75 16.06 13.59 23.07
CA LEU A 75 15.19 12.62 23.72
C LEU A 75 14.31 13.25 24.79
N GLU A 76 14.84 14.19 25.59
CA GLU A 76 14.03 14.85 26.63
C GLU A 76 12.96 15.76 26.02
N GLY A 77 13.29 16.48 24.93
CA GLY A 77 12.31 17.28 24.18
C GLY A 77 11.19 16.43 23.60
N GLU A 78 11.50 15.23 23.09
CA GLU A 78 10.48 14.28 22.63
C GLU A 78 9.61 13.75 23.80
N PHE A 79 10.19 13.51 24.98
CA PHE A 79 9.42 13.12 26.15
C PHE A 79 8.46 14.22 26.63
N ASP A 80 8.86 15.49 26.59
CA ASP A 80 7.98 16.60 26.92
C ASP A 80 6.84 16.73 25.91
N HIS A 81 7.15 16.56 24.64
CA HIS A 81 6.16 16.53 23.58
C HIS A 81 5.16 15.38 23.77
N LEU A 82 5.63 14.16 24.07
CA LEU A 82 4.79 13.02 24.40
C LEU A 82 3.95 13.22 25.67
N ARG A 83 4.51 13.85 26.72
CA ARG A 83 3.75 14.20 27.93
C ARG A 83 2.57 15.09 27.58
N GLN A 84 2.80 16.15 26.81
CA GLN A 84 1.75 17.07 26.41
C GLN A 84 0.68 16.37 25.56
N ALA A 85 1.10 15.61 24.55
CA ALA A 85 0.15 14.93 23.68
C ALA A 85 -0.69 13.87 24.42
N LEU A 86 -0.08 13.07 25.30
CA LEU A 86 -0.80 12.06 26.09
C LEU A 86 -1.72 12.69 27.15
N ARG A 87 -1.34 13.83 27.75
CA ARG A 87 -2.24 14.60 28.63
C ARG A 87 -3.48 15.08 27.89
N CYS A 88 -3.31 15.62 26.68
CA CYS A 88 -4.44 16.02 25.83
C CYS A 88 -5.36 14.84 25.46
N ASN A 89 -4.84 13.60 25.44
CA ASN A 89 -5.61 12.37 25.23
C ASN A 89 -6.18 11.76 26.52
N GLY A 90 -6.15 12.50 27.64
CA GLY A 90 -6.75 12.10 28.92
C GLY A 90 -5.93 11.11 29.75
N TYR A 91 -4.65 10.90 29.44
CA TYR A 91 -3.79 10.03 30.23
C TYR A 91 -3.28 10.71 31.50
N TYR A 92 -3.26 9.97 32.61
CA TYR A 92 -2.70 10.45 33.87
C TYR A 92 -1.17 10.53 33.83
N ASP A 93 -0.61 11.60 34.41
CA ASP A 93 0.83 11.81 34.55
C ASP A 93 1.56 10.65 35.20
N LYS A 94 0.92 10.00 36.18
CA LYS A 94 1.48 8.83 36.86
C LYS A 94 1.76 7.70 35.87
N THR A 95 0.85 7.48 34.90
CA THR A 95 0.98 6.44 33.87
C THR A 95 2.11 6.78 32.89
N ILE A 96 2.15 8.04 32.43
CA ILE A 96 3.15 8.55 31.50
C ILE A 96 4.55 8.46 32.13
N ASN A 97 4.72 9.05 33.31
CA ASN A 97 6.00 9.08 34.01
C ASN A 97 6.47 7.67 34.40
N ARG A 98 5.55 6.74 34.70
CA ARG A 98 5.91 5.34 34.93
C ARG A 98 6.44 4.69 33.67
N ALA A 99 5.85 4.94 32.50
CA ALA A 99 6.35 4.42 31.23
C ALA A 99 7.73 4.98 30.88
N ILE A 100 7.94 6.30 31.08
CA ILE A 100 9.23 6.96 30.86
C ILE A 100 10.30 6.40 31.80
N LYS A 101 10.01 6.25 33.10
CA LYS A 101 10.99 5.77 34.10
C LYS A 101 11.32 4.29 33.99
N LYS A 102 10.42 3.47 33.44
CA LYS A 102 10.61 2.02 33.38
C LYS A 102 11.74 1.69 32.39
N GLN A 103 12.95 1.49 32.90
CA GLN A 103 13.96 0.72 32.18
C GLN A 103 13.38 -0.66 31.90
N SER A 104 13.53 -1.14 30.66
CA SER A 104 13.07 -2.45 30.21
C SER A 104 13.73 -3.54 31.07
N ARG A 105 13.15 -3.84 32.23
CA ARG A 105 13.34 -5.12 32.89
C ARG A 105 12.42 -6.07 32.15
N ARG A 106 13.01 -6.89 31.28
CA ARG A 106 12.40 -8.13 30.84
C ARG A 106 12.28 -8.99 32.11
N ASN A 107 11.16 -8.84 32.81
CA ASN A 107 10.79 -9.86 33.78
C ASN A 107 10.48 -11.07 32.94
N GLU A 108 11.43 -11.98 32.84
CA GLU A 108 11.17 -13.38 32.51
C GLU A 108 10.27 -13.89 33.63
N MET A 109 8.96 -13.69 33.44
CA MET A 109 8.00 -14.39 34.27
C MET A 109 8.11 -15.85 33.86
N ASN A 110 8.65 -16.66 34.77
CA ASN A 110 8.47 -18.10 34.78
C ASN A 110 6.97 -18.36 34.93
N ASP A 111 6.22 -18.29 33.83
CA ASP A 111 4.87 -18.81 33.78
C ASP A 111 5.03 -20.34 33.82
N ALA A 112 4.90 -20.91 35.01
CA ALA A 112 4.50 -22.31 35.12
C ALA A 112 3.19 -22.42 34.36
N ALA A 113 3.26 -22.94 33.13
CA ALA A 113 2.17 -22.95 32.19
C ALA A 113 1.10 -23.92 32.68
N GLU A 114 0.21 -23.44 33.53
CA GLU A 114 -1.02 -24.14 33.84
C GLU A 114 -1.77 -24.39 32.52
N LYS A 115 -2.11 -25.66 32.27
CA LYS A 115 -2.68 -26.09 30.99
C LYS A 115 -4.08 -25.49 30.84
N MET A 116 -4.17 -24.39 30.10
CA MET A 116 -5.45 -23.76 29.76
C MET A 116 -6.32 -24.74 28.98
N LEU A 117 -7.61 -24.82 29.34
CA LEU A 117 -8.59 -25.71 28.70
C LEU A 117 -9.13 -25.15 27.37
N GLY A 118 -9.05 -23.83 27.18
CA GLY A 118 -9.52 -23.18 25.95
C GLY A 118 -9.29 -21.68 25.92
N ILE A 119 -9.71 -21.05 24.81
CA ILE A 119 -9.64 -19.60 24.61
C ILE A 119 -11.04 -19.06 24.29
N ALA A 120 -11.49 -18.04 25.01
CA ALA A 120 -12.73 -17.33 24.76
C ALA A 120 -12.44 -15.92 24.21
N TYR A 121 -13.08 -15.56 23.09
CA TYR A 121 -12.98 -14.23 22.49
C TYR A 121 -14.19 -13.38 22.89
N LEU A 122 -13.94 -12.22 23.50
CA LEU A 122 -15.00 -11.35 24.01
C LEU A 122 -14.79 -9.91 23.53
N PRO A 123 -15.84 -9.19 23.11
CA PRO A 123 -15.74 -7.74 22.95
C PRO A 123 -15.51 -7.09 24.31
N TYR A 124 -14.61 -6.11 24.41
CA TYR A 124 -14.38 -5.43 25.69
C TYR A 124 -15.55 -4.50 26.04
N ILE A 125 -16.15 -4.71 27.21
CA ILE A 125 -17.19 -3.86 27.80
C ILE A 125 -16.76 -3.61 29.25
N ILE A 126 -16.43 -2.36 29.55
CA ILE A 126 -16.02 -1.91 30.89
C ILE A 126 -16.94 -2.51 31.97
N ASN A 127 -16.34 -3.08 33.01
CA ASN A 127 -16.99 -3.67 34.20
C ASN A 127 -17.84 -4.94 33.97
N THR A 128 -18.21 -5.26 32.73
CA THR A 128 -18.98 -6.48 32.41
C THR A 128 -18.04 -7.60 32.02
N THR A 129 -17.20 -7.37 31.02
CA THR A 129 -16.33 -8.42 30.49
C THR A 129 -15.15 -8.74 31.40
N ASP A 130 -14.78 -7.80 32.29
CA ASP A 130 -13.80 -8.05 33.36
C ASP A 130 -14.33 -9.07 34.40
N LYS A 131 -15.63 -9.05 34.70
CA LYS A 131 -16.27 -10.03 35.58
C LYS A 131 -16.35 -11.40 34.91
N ILE A 132 -16.69 -11.42 33.62
CA ILE A 132 -16.73 -12.65 32.82
C ILE A 132 -15.33 -13.28 32.74
N GLU A 133 -14.28 -12.50 32.50
CA GLU A 133 -12.89 -12.98 32.55
C GLU A 133 -12.54 -13.61 33.90
N ARG A 134 -12.98 -13.00 35.02
CA ARG A 134 -12.72 -13.56 36.34
C ARG A 134 -13.36 -14.94 36.52
N VAL A 135 -14.60 -15.13 36.06
CA VAL A 135 -15.28 -16.42 36.12
C VAL A 135 -14.60 -17.44 35.21
N LEU A 136 -14.33 -17.08 33.95
CA LEU A 136 -13.67 -17.97 32.98
C LEU A 136 -12.27 -18.40 33.44
N LYS A 137 -11.56 -17.53 34.15
CA LYS A 137 -10.24 -17.84 34.73
C LYS A 137 -10.33 -18.96 35.78
N TRP A 138 -11.40 -19.06 36.56
CA TRP A 138 -11.58 -20.16 37.52
C TRP A 138 -11.73 -21.53 36.84
N TYR A 139 -12.21 -21.54 35.60
CA TYR A 139 -12.32 -22.75 34.77
C TYR A 139 -11.10 -22.93 33.84
N ASN A 140 -9.98 -22.25 34.08
CA ASN A 140 -8.77 -22.33 33.25
C ASN A 140 -9.02 -22.02 31.77
N ILE A 141 -9.95 -21.11 31.48
CA ILE A 141 -10.22 -20.61 30.13
C ILE A 141 -9.57 -19.24 29.97
N ARG A 142 -8.71 -19.10 28.95
CA ARG A 142 -8.03 -17.85 28.64
C ARG A 142 -8.98 -16.91 27.89
N THR A 143 -9.20 -15.71 28.39
CA THR A 143 -9.97 -14.69 27.67
C THR A 143 -9.08 -13.78 26.82
N VAL A 144 -9.50 -13.55 25.58
CA VAL A 144 -8.89 -12.58 24.65
C VAL A 144 -9.93 -11.51 24.32
N PHE A 145 -9.58 -10.25 24.56
CA PHE A 145 -10.49 -9.12 24.33
C PHE A 145 -10.31 -8.54 22.95
N MET A 146 -11.42 -8.42 22.23
CA MET A 146 -11.51 -7.78 20.93
C MET A 146 -12.09 -6.37 21.08
N PRO A 147 -11.65 -5.39 20.26
CA PRO A 147 -12.32 -4.10 20.21
C PRO A 147 -13.75 -4.28 19.70
N THR A 148 -14.67 -3.44 20.17
CA THR A 148 -16.03 -3.36 19.62
C THR A 148 -15.99 -2.87 18.17
N GLN A 149 -17.04 -3.18 17.40
CA GLN A 149 -17.16 -2.69 16.04
C GLN A 149 -17.06 -1.15 16.00
N LYS A 150 -16.38 -0.63 14.98
CA LYS A 150 -16.24 0.82 14.79
C LYS A 150 -17.59 1.39 14.34
N VAL A 151 -17.93 2.60 14.77
CA VAL A 151 -19.16 3.27 14.31
C VAL A 151 -19.20 3.34 12.77
N SER A 152 -18.06 3.56 12.12
CA SER A 152 -17.96 3.57 10.65
C SER A 152 -18.37 2.26 9.97
N SER A 153 -18.29 1.10 10.66
CA SER A 153 -18.77 -0.17 10.10
C SER A 153 -20.26 -0.37 10.28
N LEU A 154 -20.89 0.34 11.23
CA LEU A 154 -22.34 0.35 11.41
C LEU A 154 -23.02 1.36 10.47
N LEU A 155 -22.30 2.45 10.14
CA LEU A 155 -22.77 3.43 9.18
C LEU A 155 -22.66 2.89 7.76
N ARG A 156 -23.67 3.17 6.95
CA ARG A 156 -23.64 2.90 5.51
C ARG A 156 -22.50 3.73 4.89
N GLU A 157 -21.72 3.12 3.99
CA GLU A 157 -20.75 3.85 3.17
C GLU A 157 -21.49 5.00 2.45
N VAL A 158 -21.22 6.24 2.88
CA VAL A 158 -21.87 7.45 2.31
C VAL A 158 -21.42 7.68 0.88
N LYS A 159 -20.22 7.21 0.52
CA LYS A 159 -19.69 7.31 -0.83
C LYS A 159 -20.20 6.15 -1.66
N GLU A 160 -20.81 6.47 -2.79
CA GLU A 160 -21.11 5.51 -3.83
C GLU A 160 -19.82 4.79 -4.27
N ARG A 161 -19.88 3.46 -4.33
CA ARG A 161 -18.76 2.66 -4.83
C ARG A 161 -18.59 2.95 -6.32
N ARG A 162 -17.52 3.66 -6.67
CA ARG A 162 -17.15 3.89 -8.07
C ARG A 162 -16.73 2.58 -8.70
N ASP A 163 -17.13 2.37 -9.95
CA ASP A 163 -16.61 1.28 -10.78
C ASP A 163 -15.07 1.35 -10.81
N PRO A 164 -14.35 0.27 -10.43
CA PRO A 164 -12.89 0.21 -10.50
C PRO A 164 -12.33 0.59 -11.87
N LEU A 165 -13.06 0.35 -12.95
CA LEU A 165 -12.63 0.69 -14.30
C LEU A 165 -12.70 2.20 -14.58
N SER A 166 -13.49 2.95 -13.82
CA SER A 166 -13.65 4.40 -13.95
C SER A 166 -12.52 5.19 -13.26
N THR A 167 -11.76 4.53 -12.36
CA THR A 167 -10.66 5.17 -11.62
C THR A 167 -9.30 4.93 -12.27
N PRO A 168 -8.33 5.86 -12.09
CA PRO A 168 -6.92 5.61 -12.35
C PRO A 168 -6.39 4.44 -11.52
N GLY A 169 -5.43 3.70 -12.05
CA GLY A 169 -4.91 2.53 -11.35
C GLY A 169 -3.87 1.73 -12.11
N VAL A 170 -3.55 0.57 -11.52
CA VAL A 170 -2.68 -0.44 -12.13
C VAL A 170 -3.55 -1.35 -12.99
N TYR A 171 -3.10 -1.64 -14.21
CA TYR A 171 -3.78 -2.57 -15.11
C TYR A 171 -2.80 -3.60 -15.67
N SER A 172 -3.34 -4.74 -16.08
CA SER A 172 -2.58 -5.82 -16.70
C SER A 172 -3.13 -6.14 -18.08
N ILE A 173 -2.25 -6.27 -19.07
CA ILE A 173 -2.59 -6.72 -20.42
C ILE A 173 -1.93 -8.08 -20.66
N PRO A 174 -2.71 -9.15 -20.86
CA PRO A 174 -2.14 -10.44 -21.25
C PRO A 174 -1.64 -10.37 -22.70
N TYR A 175 -0.42 -10.86 -22.93
CA TYR A 175 0.01 -11.18 -24.29
C TYR A 175 -0.45 -12.58 -24.67
N SER A 176 -0.36 -12.91 -25.97
CA SER A 176 -0.60 -14.27 -26.47
C SER A 176 0.41 -15.31 -25.96
N CYS A 177 1.53 -14.87 -25.37
CA CYS A 177 2.50 -15.71 -24.66
C CYS A 177 2.33 -15.58 -23.13
N VAL A 178 3.07 -16.39 -22.36
CA VAL A 178 3.01 -16.45 -20.87
C VAL A 178 3.42 -15.13 -20.17
N LYS A 179 3.66 -14.05 -20.90
CA LYS A 179 4.08 -12.75 -20.37
C LYS A 179 2.89 -11.80 -20.25
N VAL A 180 2.89 -10.99 -19.19
CA VAL A 180 1.86 -9.98 -18.91
C VAL A 180 2.53 -8.63 -18.80
N TYR A 181 2.00 -7.62 -19.50
CA TYR A 181 2.40 -6.23 -19.27
C TYR A 181 1.62 -5.66 -18.09
N ILE A 182 2.33 -5.07 -17.12
CA ILE A 182 1.74 -4.37 -15.98
C ILE A 182 2.11 -2.90 -16.09
N GLY A 183 1.12 -2.03 -16.13
CA GLY A 183 1.31 -0.59 -16.26
C GLY A 183 0.45 0.20 -15.28
N THR A 184 0.87 1.44 -15.01
CA THR A 184 0.07 2.43 -14.27
C THR A 184 -0.57 3.40 -15.26
N THR A 185 -1.79 3.85 -14.97
CA THR A 185 -2.48 4.88 -15.74
C THR A 185 -3.03 5.97 -14.83
N GLY A 186 -2.78 7.23 -15.19
CA GLY A 186 -3.43 8.40 -14.57
C GLY A 186 -4.85 8.67 -15.09
N ARG A 187 -5.26 8.00 -16.18
CA ARG A 187 -6.63 7.98 -16.72
C ARG A 187 -7.38 6.76 -16.22
N SER A 188 -8.71 6.74 -16.39
CA SER A 188 -9.52 5.55 -16.09
C SER A 188 -8.99 4.30 -16.78
N ILE A 189 -9.03 3.16 -16.09
CA ILE A 189 -8.60 1.87 -16.66
C ILE A 189 -9.45 1.54 -17.91
N ALA A 190 -10.74 1.90 -17.93
CA ALA A 190 -11.60 1.73 -19.10
C ALA A 190 -11.09 2.50 -20.33
N THR A 191 -10.66 3.76 -20.15
CA THR A 191 -10.08 4.57 -21.24
C THR A 191 -8.80 3.91 -21.75
N ARG A 192 -7.94 3.46 -20.85
CA ARG A 192 -6.66 2.81 -21.19
C ARG A 192 -6.86 1.50 -21.95
N ARG A 193 -7.87 0.71 -21.56
CA ARG A 193 -8.27 -0.50 -22.27
C ARG A 193 -8.73 -0.20 -23.71
N LYS A 194 -9.58 0.80 -23.91
CA LYS A 194 -10.05 1.22 -25.24
C LYS A 194 -8.92 1.77 -26.13
N GLU A 195 -7.92 2.41 -25.56
CA GLU A 195 -6.71 2.84 -26.30
C GLU A 195 -5.92 1.63 -26.80
N TYR A 196 -5.72 0.64 -25.93
CA TYR A 196 -5.04 -0.60 -26.30
C TYR A 196 -5.79 -1.37 -27.39
N GLU A 197 -7.11 -1.57 -27.24
CA GLU A 197 -7.96 -2.22 -28.26
C GLU A 197 -7.82 -1.51 -29.61
N ARG A 198 -7.89 -0.17 -29.63
CA ARG A 198 -7.69 0.61 -30.87
C ARG A 198 -6.30 0.41 -31.48
N TYR A 199 -5.24 0.42 -30.68
CA TYR A 199 -3.88 0.17 -31.16
C TYR A 199 -3.74 -1.21 -31.80
N VAL A 200 -4.29 -2.25 -31.16
CA VAL A 200 -4.29 -3.62 -31.69
C VAL A 200 -5.09 -3.71 -32.99
N CYS A 201 -6.27 -3.10 -33.08
CA CYS A 201 -7.06 -3.08 -34.32
C CYS A 201 -6.30 -2.41 -35.48
N ILE A 202 -5.71 -1.24 -35.24
CA ILE A 202 -4.93 -0.51 -36.27
C ILE A 202 -3.75 -1.35 -36.75
N THR A 203 -2.99 -1.97 -35.84
CA THR A 203 -1.85 -2.80 -36.23
C THR A 203 -2.29 -4.02 -37.04
N SER A 204 -3.40 -4.67 -36.66
CA SER A 204 -3.95 -5.81 -37.41
C SER A 204 -4.40 -5.42 -38.84
N GLU A 205 -5.02 -4.26 -39.00
CA GLU A 205 -5.51 -3.75 -40.28
C GLU A 205 -4.37 -3.25 -41.17
N THR A 206 -3.35 -2.62 -40.58
CA THR A 206 -2.13 -2.20 -41.28
C THR A 206 -1.34 -3.41 -41.79
N VAL A 207 -1.19 -4.46 -40.96
CA VAL A 207 -0.56 -5.73 -41.37
C VAL A 207 -1.35 -6.37 -42.52
N ARG A 208 -2.69 -6.38 -42.44
CA ARG A 208 -3.56 -6.90 -43.51
C ARG A 208 -3.45 -6.09 -44.81
N ARG A 209 -3.30 -4.77 -44.71
CA ARG A 209 -3.12 -3.88 -45.87
C ARG A 209 -1.75 -4.05 -46.53
N ILE A 210 -0.69 -4.25 -45.72
CA ILE A 210 0.66 -4.56 -46.20
C ILE A 210 0.70 -5.93 -46.87
N SER A 211 0.03 -6.94 -46.30
CA SER A 211 -0.04 -8.27 -46.92
C SER A 211 -0.81 -8.24 -48.24
N TYR A 212 -1.93 -7.50 -48.30
CA TYR A 212 -2.72 -7.34 -49.53
C TYR A 212 -1.93 -6.62 -50.64
N ARG A 213 -1.16 -5.56 -50.31
CA ARG A 213 -0.26 -4.89 -51.26
C ARG A 213 0.87 -5.77 -51.79
N ARG A 214 1.32 -6.76 -51.00
CA ARG A 214 2.35 -7.72 -51.43
C ARG A 214 1.80 -8.77 -52.38
N THR A 215 0.56 -9.21 -52.20
CA THR A 215 -0.07 -10.23 -53.05
C THR A 215 -0.70 -9.66 -54.33
N HIS A 216 -1.06 -8.37 -54.33
CA HIS A 216 -1.50 -7.64 -55.51
C HIS A 216 -0.71 -6.32 -55.64
N PRO A 217 0.52 -6.37 -56.19
CA PRO A 217 1.28 -5.18 -56.52
C PRO A 217 0.53 -4.39 -57.61
N PHE A 218 0.42 -3.08 -57.45
CA PHE A 218 -0.17 -2.21 -58.46
C PHE A 218 0.70 -2.25 -59.73
N THR A 219 0.25 -2.95 -60.78
CA THR A 219 0.93 -2.98 -62.07
C THR A 219 0.60 -1.70 -62.83
N SER A 220 1.49 -0.71 -62.75
CA SER A 220 1.45 0.46 -63.63
C SER A 220 2.49 0.33 -64.74
N GLY A 221 2.09 -0.27 -65.85
CA GLY A 221 2.59 -0.04 -67.20
C GLY A 221 1.36 0.01 -68.10
N SER A 222 1.12 1.00 -68.96
CA SER A 222 2.02 1.65 -69.91
C SER A 222 1.48 3.05 -70.27
N GLN A 223 2.33 3.89 -70.87
CA GLN A 223 2.03 5.26 -71.36
C GLN A 223 0.81 5.31 -72.29
N ASP A 224 -0.01 6.37 -72.24
CA ASP A 224 -0.23 7.23 -73.43
C ASP A 224 -1.00 8.54 -73.17
N GLN A 225 -0.37 9.61 -73.63
CA GLN A 225 -0.84 10.93 -74.12
C GLN A 225 -1.86 11.81 -73.39
N ILE A 226 -1.35 13.01 -73.09
CA ILE A 226 -2.07 14.28 -72.96
C ILE A 226 -3.00 14.50 -74.18
N ARG A 227 -4.31 14.72 -73.96
CA ARG A 227 -5.17 15.46 -74.89
C ARG A 227 -6.41 16.06 -74.19
N GLY A 228 -6.57 17.38 -74.32
CA GLY A 228 -7.83 18.19 -74.25
C GLY A 228 -8.55 18.22 -72.90
N HIS A 229 -8.47 19.29 -72.08
CA HIS A 229 -9.12 20.62 -72.20
C HIS A 229 -10.66 20.61 -72.05
N GLU A 230 -11.11 21.44 -71.10
CA GLU A 230 -12.48 21.96 -70.85
C GLU A 230 -13.52 20.94 -70.36
N GLY A 231 -14.37 21.22 -69.37
CA GLY A 231 -14.70 22.44 -68.67
C GLY A 231 -16.10 22.26 -68.06
N PHE A 232 -16.30 22.88 -66.89
CA PHE A 232 -17.57 23.43 -66.39
C PHE A 232 -18.79 22.53 -66.08
N GLY A 233 -19.50 22.97 -65.03
CA GLY A 233 -20.93 22.70 -64.78
C GLY A 233 -21.13 21.58 -63.77
N SER A 234 -21.18 21.83 -62.45
CA SER A 234 -22.22 22.57 -61.72
C SER A 234 -23.63 21.98 -61.85
N ASN A 235 -24.28 21.90 -60.69
CA ASN A 235 -25.72 21.86 -60.42
C ASN A 235 -26.32 20.47 -60.19
N GLU A 236 -26.75 20.22 -58.94
CA GLU A 236 -28.15 20.29 -58.46
C GLU A 236 -28.83 18.95 -58.80
N GLU A 237 -29.54 18.26 -57.91
CA GLU A 237 -30.39 18.62 -56.78
C GLU A 237 -30.60 17.34 -55.94
#